data_AF-A0A2G2MDW1-F1
#
_entry.id   AF-A0A2G2MDW1-F1
#
_cell.length_a   1.000
_cell.length_b   1.000
_cell.length_c   1.000
_cell.angle_alpha   90.00
_cell.angle_beta   90.00
_cell.angle_gamma   90.00
#
_symmetry.space_group_name_H-M   'P 1'
#
loop_
_entity.id
_entity.type
_entity.pdbx_description
1 polymer ?
#
loop_
_entity_poly.entity_id
_entity_poly.type
_entity_poly.pdbx_seq_one_letter_code
_entity_poly.pdbx_strand_id
1 'polypeptide(L)'
;MKNIFSLILLTLTIAMPTLLFSAPSPLEVSQTNKNLAVFYTIDGKIEKKYNTLVEKKLKSIGFNVTNPHKRVNDQYEAKYGSTILDVLSFMPIVHDETILPLLNIDPRIAGFAPFNMLIYKKLDENVTHVGHLVPQVMLDILGVENEEVRRKFSSTFKALDTTVYKELAGETSYISYNKLPEKTMIHYEYMFSTPDDLDDFLDEFQNTFELAFINKGYLIAGFHNFMEAADNAEEILSNYDAFWTYSLCHLEFSYNMFDSNQDARPEAGIFAPCTMYMYIKKGSNKVVIGMPRLHNWSDTLNITDKKRLHLVKKLDTEIPDILTALGMKEIPNGNPLLHKTTNHLPLKYEQHTNVSKQTTKPVEYITPVKIEISEQNANVGQVNQGMISAYLRGEFLDVNTIKEKLNSAGFKVVATTPVNKKGDLISIVFSNDALIDMASKVDRGFMASLRVLVDTKDQKISITNPLYMAKGFLQADFDEKEAKNILVQLVTVFPGLINSKDTLKYQRLENYQFMIGMPYYEDMIEVASGDNLLEKIKNNKRVIFTQTLKNGATLIGITLGKRTRNFTKRIGRNNAAMLPYPVLIEKGKAKILDPKYYIAYMYPNLSMSEFMMIATIPGEILKDCEKVFKKE
;
A
#
# COMPACT_ATOMS: atom_id res chain seq x y z
N MET A 1 -100.20 -9.31 -40.75
CA MET A 1 -101.54 -9.90 -40.48
C MET A 1 -101.40 -10.89 -39.32
N LYS A 2 -102.26 -10.76 -38.29
CA LYS A 2 -102.43 -11.58 -37.07
C LYS A 2 -101.47 -11.35 -35.87
N ASN A 3 -101.65 -10.22 -35.22
CA ASN A 3 -102.23 -10.04 -33.86
C ASN A 3 -102.33 -11.25 -32.87
N ILE A 4 -101.72 -11.05 -31.69
CA ILE A 4 -102.37 -10.82 -30.36
C ILE A 4 -102.37 -11.92 -29.24
N PHE A 5 -102.10 -11.43 -28.00
CA PHE A 5 -102.29 -11.95 -26.62
C PHE A 5 -101.38 -13.10 -26.14
N SER A 6 -100.88 -13.19 -24.91
CA SER A 6 -100.98 -12.43 -23.65
C SER A 6 -100.12 -13.17 -22.60
N LEU A 7 -99.60 -12.44 -21.61
CA LEU A 7 -99.53 -12.81 -20.18
C LEU A 7 -98.13 -12.96 -19.56
N ILE A 8 -97.92 -12.07 -18.60
CA ILE A 8 -96.85 -11.97 -17.62
C ILE A 8 -96.93 -13.18 -16.66
N LEU A 9 -95.81 -13.87 -16.43
CA LEU A 9 -95.55 -14.49 -15.13
C LEU A 9 -94.07 -14.41 -14.75
N LEU A 10 -93.86 -13.62 -13.72
CA LEU A 10 -92.64 -13.39 -12.97
C LEU A 10 -92.13 -14.72 -12.35
N THR A 11 -90.97 -15.22 -12.78
CA THR A 11 -90.22 -16.23 -12.00
C THR A 11 -88.79 -15.75 -11.81
N LEU A 12 -88.53 -15.33 -10.57
CA LEU A 12 -87.27 -14.82 -10.06
C LEU A 12 -86.36 -16.04 -9.77
N THR A 13 -85.47 -16.40 -10.69
CA THR A 13 -84.39 -17.36 -10.40
C THR A 13 -83.25 -16.64 -9.70
N ILE A 14 -83.23 -16.78 -8.37
CA ILE A 14 -82.13 -16.40 -7.48
C ILE A 14 -80.93 -17.30 -7.80
N ALA A 15 -79.90 -16.75 -8.44
CA ALA A 15 -78.59 -17.38 -8.53
C ALA A 15 -77.87 -17.19 -7.19
N MET A 16 -77.69 -18.28 -6.43
CA MET A 16 -76.74 -18.33 -5.31
C MET A 16 -75.32 -18.09 -5.84
N PRO A 17 -74.56 -17.12 -5.31
CA PRO A 17 -73.11 -17.16 -5.40
C PRO A 17 -72.62 -18.17 -4.35
N THR A 18 -72.01 -19.24 -4.83
CA THR A 18 -71.20 -20.15 -4.02
C THR A 18 -70.12 -19.37 -3.29
N LEU A 19 -70.24 -19.29 -1.96
CA LEU A 19 -69.18 -18.91 -1.04
C LEU A 19 -68.04 -19.93 -1.15
N LEU A 20 -67.08 -19.64 -2.02
CA LEU A 20 -65.74 -20.22 -1.93
C LEU A 20 -65.03 -19.51 -0.77
N PHE A 21 -64.81 -20.25 0.31
CA PHE A 21 -63.87 -19.87 1.36
C PHE A 21 -62.48 -19.69 0.73
N SER A 22 -62.10 -18.44 0.50
CA SER A 22 -60.71 -18.06 0.30
C SER A 22 -59.98 -18.30 1.63
N ALA A 23 -59.20 -19.38 1.71
CA ALA A 23 -58.18 -19.46 2.74
C ALA A 23 -57.31 -18.19 2.65
N PRO A 24 -56.99 -17.52 3.77
CA PRO A 24 -56.05 -16.41 3.72
C PRO A 24 -54.73 -16.94 3.19
N SER A 25 -54.25 -16.36 2.10
CA SER A 25 -52.88 -16.49 1.62
C SER A 25 -51.94 -16.34 2.83
N PRO A 26 -50.90 -17.18 2.98
CA PRO A 26 -49.92 -16.94 4.03
C PRO A 26 -49.41 -15.52 3.82
N LEU A 27 -49.59 -14.69 4.87
CA LEU A 27 -49.10 -13.32 4.96
C LEU A 27 -47.72 -13.26 4.31
N GLU A 28 -47.58 -12.45 3.25
CA GLU A 28 -46.28 -11.99 2.82
C GLU A 28 -45.59 -11.42 4.06
N VAL A 29 -44.54 -12.11 4.49
CA VAL A 29 -43.65 -11.61 5.52
C VAL A 29 -43.12 -10.28 4.99
N SER A 30 -43.61 -9.18 5.56
CA SER A 30 -43.09 -7.84 5.34
C SER A 30 -41.57 -7.90 5.46
N GLN A 31 -40.87 -7.84 4.34
CA GLN A 31 -39.41 -7.74 4.30
C GLN A 31 -39.08 -6.37 4.89
N THR A 32 -38.62 -6.34 6.14
CA THR A 32 -38.11 -5.10 6.73
C THR A 32 -36.79 -4.75 6.03
N ASN A 33 -36.85 -3.80 5.10
CA ASN A 33 -35.67 -3.28 4.40
C ASN A 33 -34.67 -2.71 5.43
N LYS A 34 -33.47 -3.30 5.51
CA LYS A 34 -32.38 -2.82 6.38
C LYS A 34 -31.50 -1.84 5.61
N ASN A 35 -30.98 -0.82 6.28
CA ASN A 35 -30.04 0.12 5.66
C ASN A 35 -28.67 -0.57 5.41
N LEU A 36 -28.17 -0.46 4.19
CA LEU A 36 -26.84 -0.87 3.74
C LEU A 36 -25.83 0.27 3.91
N ALA A 37 -26.18 1.46 3.44
CA ALA A 37 -25.27 2.59 3.35
C ALA A 37 -25.99 3.91 3.61
N VAL A 38 -25.25 4.90 4.05
CA VAL A 38 -25.67 6.30 4.09
C VAL A 38 -24.90 7.07 3.01
N PHE A 39 -25.61 7.93 2.28
CA PHE A 39 -25.05 8.81 1.26
C PHE A 39 -25.47 10.25 1.49
N TYR A 40 -24.55 11.16 1.19
CA TYR A 40 -24.72 12.60 1.16
C TYR A 40 -24.56 13.06 -0.28
N THR A 41 -25.60 13.66 -0.83
CA THR A 41 -25.60 14.23 -2.20
C THR A 41 -25.38 15.73 -2.10
N ILE A 42 -24.33 16.24 -2.76
CA ILE A 42 -23.92 17.64 -2.68
C ILE A 42 -23.80 18.23 -4.08
N ASP A 43 -24.32 19.43 -4.28
CA ASP A 43 -24.21 20.13 -5.57
C ASP A 43 -22.76 20.47 -5.93
N GLY A 44 -22.44 20.27 -7.22
CA GLY A 44 -21.18 20.65 -7.84
C GLY A 44 -20.00 19.75 -7.47
N LYS A 45 -18.79 20.23 -7.76
CA LYS A 45 -17.52 19.53 -7.49
C LYS A 45 -17.01 19.88 -6.09
N ILE A 46 -17.00 18.91 -5.19
CA ILE A 46 -16.59 19.13 -3.79
C ILE A 46 -15.31 18.38 -3.38
N GLU A 47 -14.54 17.84 -4.34
CA GLU A 47 -13.34 17.01 -4.10
C GLU A 47 -12.36 17.64 -3.08
N LYS A 48 -12.00 18.93 -3.25
CA LYS A 48 -11.08 19.61 -2.32
C LYS A 48 -11.64 19.71 -0.89
N LYS A 49 -12.94 19.98 -0.77
CA LYS A 49 -13.64 20.08 0.52
C LYS A 49 -13.72 18.71 1.18
N TYR A 50 -14.06 17.67 0.42
CA TYR A 50 -14.06 16.29 0.86
C TYR A 50 -12.67 15.80 1.30
N ASN A 51 -11.61 16.05 0.52
CA ASN A 51 -10.25 15.69 0.90
C ASN A 51 -9.85 16.37 2.23
N THR A 52 -10.22 17.63 2.41
CA THR A 52 -9.99 18.35 3.68
C THR A 52 -10.77 17.74 4.85
N LEU A 53 -12.02 17.35 4.64
CA LEU A 53 -12.84 16.64 5.63
C LEU A 53 -12.14 15.35 6.08
N VAL A 54 -11.82 14.47 5.13
CA VAL A 54 -11.31 13.14 5.44
C VAL A 54 -9.89 13.17 6.01
N GLU A 55 -8.99 13.97 5.43
CA GLU A 55 -7.57 13.97 5.84
C GLU A 55 -7.28 14.81 7.08
N LYS A 56 -8.14 15.79 7.40
CA LYS A 56 -7.88 16.74 8.50
C LYS A 56 -8.97 16.72 9.57
N LYS A 57 -10.24 16.81 9.17
CA LYS A 57 -11.34 16.98 10.14
C LYS A 57 -11.69 15.69 10.85
N LEU A 58 -11.75 14.56 10.14
CA LEU A 58 -12.07 13.26 10.73
C LEU A 58 -11.04 12.82 11.78
N LYS A 59 -9.78 13.25 11.64
CA LYS A 59 -8.74 13.02 12.67
C LYS A 59 -9.10 13.61 14.03
N SER A 60 -9.81 14.75 14.06
CA SER A 60 -10.22 15.38 15.33
C SER A 60 -11.28 14.60 16.11
N ILE A 61 -11.93 13.64 15.45
CA ILE A 61 -12.90 12.71 16.06
C ILE A 61 -12.37 11.27 16.07
N GLY A 62 -11.05 11.09 16.00
CA GLY A 62 -10.39 9.79 16.19
C GLY A 62 -10.30 8.89 14.95
N PHE A 63 -10.77 9.34 13.77
CA PHE A 63 -10.63 8.57 12.54
C PHE A 63 -9.34 8.92 11.78
N ASN A 64 -8.51 7.92 11.57
CA ASN A 64 -7.28 7.99 10.77
C ASN A 64 -7.54 7.52 9.34
N VAL A 65 -6.97 8.22 8.36
CA VAL A 65 -6.98 7.78 6.96
C VAL A 65 -5.85 6.79 6.74
N THR A 66 -6.15 5.67 6.09
CA THR A 66 -5.21 4.59 5.82
C THR A 66 -5.11 4.34 4.31
N ASN A 67 -3.94 4.61 3.74
CA ASN A 67 -3.64 4.37 2.32
C ASN A 67 -4.69 4.96 1.35
N PRO A 68 -4.89 6.29 1.32
CA PRO A 68 -5.88 6.93 0.45
C PRO A 68 -5.53 6.79 -1.04
N HIS A 69 -6.53 6.47 -1.86
CA HIS A 69 -6.44 6.39 -3.32
C HIS A 69 -7.37 7.43 -3.95
N LYS A 70 -6.80 8.58 -4.30
CA LYS A 70 -7.53 9.69 -4.93
C LYS A 70 -7.61 9.51 -6.44
N ARG A 71 -8.72 9.93 -7.02
CA ARG A 71 -8.96 9.99 -8.48
C ARG A 71 -8.59 8.69 -9.20
N VAL A 72 -9.07 7.57 -8.68
CA VAL A 72 -8.84 6.23 -9.23
C VAL A 72 -9.38 6.11 -10.66
N ASN A 73 -10.41 6.89 -11.00
CA ASN A 73 -10.93 7.03 -12.35
C ASN A 73 -9.89 7.54 -13.35
N ASP A 74 -8.93 8.40 -12.97
CA ASP A 74 -7.87 8.85 -13.87
C ASP A 74 -6.94 7.68 -14.26
N GLN A 75 -6.71 6.74 -13.33
CA GLN A 75 -5.96 5.52 -13.61
C GLN A 75 -6.72 4.57 -14.53
N TYR A 76 -8.06 4.54 -14.41
CA TYR A 76 -8.89 3.78 -15.34
C TYR A 76 -8.86 4.38 -16.74
N GLU A 77 -9.00 5.70 -16.87
CA GLU A 77 -8.93 6.38 -18.15
C GLU A 77 -7.57 6.16 -18.82
N ALA A 78 -6.46 6.32 -18.08
CA ALA A 78 -5.12 6.10 -18.60
C ALA A 78 -4.90 4.67 -19.13
N LYS A 79 -5.53 3.67 -18.49
CA LYS A 79 -5.34 2.26 -18.85
C LYS A 79 -6.34 1.73 -19.88
N TYR A 80 -7.61 2.13 -19.77
CA TYR A 80 -8.73 1.58 -20.54
C TYR A 80 -9.27 2.56 -21.59
N GLY A 81 -8.79 3.82 -21.61
CA GLY A 81 -9.04 4.81 -22.64
C GLY A 81 -10.26 5.70 -22.43
N SER A 82 -11.05 5.48 -21.38
CA SER A 82 -12.20 6.32 -21.06
C SER A 82 -12.62 6.20 -19.60
N THR A 83 -13.28 7.24 -19.09
CA THR A 83 -13.98 7.25 -17.80
C THR A 83 -15.37 7.91 -17.97
N ILE A 84 -16.36 7.43 -17.23
CA ILE A 84 -17.65 8.09 -17.05
C ILE A 84 -17.70 8.95 -15.77
N LEU A 85 -16.60 9.00 -15.01
CA LEU A 85 -16.49 9.65 -13.71
C LEU A 85 -15.63 10.91 -13.78
N ASP A 86 -16.12 11.99 -13.17
CA ASP A 86 -15.34 13.21 -12.91
C ASP A 86 -14.38 13.02 -11.74
N VAL A 87 -14.83 12.28 -10.72
CA VAL A 87 -14.01 11.85 -9.58
C VAL A 87 -14.49 10.50 -9.06
N LEU A 88 -13.55 9.65 -8.69
CA LEU A 88 -13.73 8.48 -7.85
C LEU A 88 -12.54 8.38 -6.91
N SER A 89 -12.77 8.43 -5.61
CA SER A 89 -11.69 8.20 -4.64
C SER A 89 -12.12 7.22 -3.56
N PHE A 90 -11.17 6.39 -3.14
CA PHE A 90 -11.30 5.51 -2.00
C PHE A 90 -10.45 6.08 -0.87
N MET A 91 -11.09 6.46 0.23
CA MET A 91 -10.43 7.00 1.41
C MET A 91 -10.72 6.08 2.60
N PRO A 92 -9.97 4.97 2.75
CA PRO A 92 -10.20 4.05 3.85
C PRO A 92 -9.90 4.73 5.19
N ILE A 93 -10.81 4.65 6.15
CA ILE A 93 -10.66 5.22 7.49
C ILE A 93 -10.84 4.16 8.58
N VAL A 94 -10.21 4.39 9.73
CA VAL A 94 -10.31 3.53 10.91
C VAL A 94 -10.25 4.37 12.18
N HIS A 95 -10.99 3.97 13.21
CA HIS A 95 -10.92 4.58 14.53
C HIS A 95 -10.11 3.69 15.49
N ASP A 96 -8.78 3.81 15.43
CA ASP A 96 -7.85 2.88 16.09
C ASP A 96 -8.10 2.77 17.61
N GLU A 97 -8.28 3.88 18.31
CA GLU A 97 -8.51 3.87 19.77
C GLU A 97 -9.75 3.04 20.17
N THR A 98 -10.81 3.05 19.37
CA THR A 98 -12.03 2.30 19.67
C THR A 98 -11.88 0.84 19.28
N ILE A 99 -11.24 0.55 18.15
CA ILE A 99 -11.20 -0.81 17.62
C ILE A 99 -10.18 -1.70 18.34
N LEU A 100 -9.02 -1.16 18.72
CA LEU A 100 -7.94 -1.93 19.37
C LEU A 100 -8.45 -2.79 20.55
N PRO A 101 -9.15 -2.26 21.57
CA PRO A 101 -9.66 -3.11 22.66
C PRO A 101 -10.74 -4.09 22.19
N LEU A 102 -11.52 -3.77 21.15
CA LEU A 102 -12.57 -4.65 20.64
C LEU A 102 -12.02 -5.85 19.87
N LEU A 103 -10.81 -5.75 19.31
CA LEU A 103 -10.14 -6.89 18.68
C LEU A 103 -9.85 -8.03 19.68
N ASN A 104 -9.72 -7.73 20.97
CA ASN A 104 -9.62 -8.77 22.02
C ASN A 104 -10.94 -9.47 22.33
N ILE A 105 -12.08 -8.94 21.85
CA ILE A 105 -13.40 -9.54 22.06
C ILE A 105 -13.83 -10.30 20.80
N ASP A 106 -13.75 -9.66 19.63
CA ASP A 106 -14.05 -10.28 18.36
C ASP A 106 -13.16 -9.70 17.24
N PRO A 107 -12.11 -10.41 16.81
CA PRO A 107 -11.16 -9.88 15.84
C PRO A 107 -11.76 -9.74 14.43
N ARG A 108 -12.95 -10.31 14.17
CA ARG A 108 -13.61 -10.25 12.85
C ARG A 108 -13.97 -8.81 12.45
N ILE A 109 -14.15 -7.89 13.42
CA ILE A 109 -14.38 -6.46 13.13
C ILE A 109 -13.28 -5.82 12.28
N ALA A 110 -12.07 -6.40 12.26
CA ALA A 110 -11.00 -5.97 11.38
C ALA A 110 -11.34 -6.14 9.88
N GLY A 111 -12.33 -6.97 9.52
CA GLY A 111 -12.80 -7.13 8.14
C GLY A 111 -13.46 -5.87 7.54
N PHE A 112 -13.75 -4.85 8.35
CA PHE A 112 -14.18 -3.52 7.92
C PHE A 112 -13.36 -2.40 8.59
N ALA A 113 -12.12 -2.70 8.98
CA ALA A 113 -11.23 -1.72 9.56
C ALA A 113 -9.85 -1.80 8.88
N PRO A 114 -9.55 -0.91 7.93
CA PRO A 114 -10.36 0.26 7.56
C PRO A 114 -11.60 -0.06 6.71
N PHE A 115 -12.58 0.86 6.70
CA PHE A 115 -13.71 0.90 5.75
C PHE A 115 -13.66 2.17 4.89
N ASN A 116 -14.32 2.21 3.74
CA ASN A 116 -14.30 3.41 2.89
C ASN A 116 -15.13 4.56 3.46
N MET A 117 -14.55 5.76 3.38
CA MET A 117 -15.31 6.92 2.93
C MET A 117 -15.19 7.01 1.42
N LEU A 118 -16.30 6.84 0.71
CA LEU A 118 -16.36 6.95 -0.75
C LEU A 118 -16.68 8.39 -1.16
N ILE A 119 -16.04 8.85 -2.25
CA ILE A 119 -16.53 9.97 -3.06
C ILE A 119 -16.62 9.52 -4.51
N TYR A 120 -17.72 9.83 -5.18
CA TYR A 120 -17.79 9.78 -6.63
C TYR A 120 -18.67 10.86 -7.21
N LYS A 121 -18.43 11.17 -8.48
CA LYS A 121 -19.30 12.01 -9.30
C LYS A 121 -19.18 11.54 -10.75
N LYS A 122 -20.31 11.31 -11.42
CA LYS A 122 -20.37 11.05 -12.85
C LYS A 122 -20.20 12.33 -13.67
N LEU A 123 -19.76 12.19 -14.92
CA LEU A 123 -19.59 13.31 -15.85
C LEU A 123 -20.92 13.95 -16.27
N ASP A 124 -22.00 13.16 -16.33
CA ASP A 124 -23.32 13.56 -16.80
C ASP A 124 -24.26 14.11 -15.71
N GLU A 125 -23.81 14.16 -14.45
CA GLU A 125 -24.54 14.74 -13.33
C GLU A 125 -23.84 16.00 -12.80
N ASN A 126 -24.56 16.87 -12.08
CA ASN A 126 -23.97 18.04 -11.41
C ASN A 126 -23.93 17.88 -9.87
N VAL A 127 -24.03 16.65 -9.38
CA VAL A 127 -23.96 16.35 -7.95
C VAL A 127 -22.78 15.44 -7.66
N THR A 128 -22.20 15.55 -6.47
CA THR A 128 -21.20 14.65 -5.93
C THR A 128 -21.83 13.81 -4.84
N HIS A 129 -21.54 12.51 -4.85
CA HIS A 129 -22.01 11.54 -3.87
C HIS A 129 -20.87 11.19 -2.91
N VAL A 130 -21.14 11.28 -1.62
CA VAL A 130 -20.21 10.88 -0.55
C VAL A 130 -20.92 9.87 0.34
N GLY A 131 -20.33 8.71 0.64
CA GLY A 131 -21.02 7.70 1.42
C GLY A 131 -20.13 6.63 2.05
N HIS A 132 -20.72 5.87 2.95
CA HIS A 132 -20.10 4.70 3.57
C HIS A 132 -21.16 3.67 3.99
N LEU A 133 -20.71 2.44 4.21
CA LEU A 133 -21.55 1.39 4.81
C LEU A 133 -21.97 1.79 6.24
N VAL A 134 -23.17 1.38 6.65
CA VAL A 134 -23.61 1.56 8.05
C VAL A 134 -23.01 0.45 8.93
N PRO A 135 -22.72 0.70 10.22
CA PRO A 135 -22.01 -0.29 11.06
C PRO A 135 -22.81 -1.58 11.27
N GLN A 136 -24.14 -1.50 11.25
CA GLN A 136 -25.02 -2.65 11.44
C GLN A 136 -24.81 -3.73 10.38
N VAL A 137 -24.75 -3.35 9.10
CA VAL A 137 -24.54 -4.33 8.01
C VAL A 137 -23.11 -4.87 8.00
N MET A 138 -22.11 -4.05 8.38
CA MET A 138 -20.74 -4.54 8.55
C MET A 138 -20.70 -5.69 9.57
N LEU A 139 -21.29 -5.46 10.75
CA LEU A 139 -21.34 -6.45 11.83
C LEU A 139 -22.18 -7.69 11.46
N ASP A 140 -23.25 -7.51 10.70
CA ASP A 140 -24.10 -8.61 10.20
C ASP A 140 -23.35 -9.46 9.16
N ILE A 141 -22.59 -8.84 8.23
CA ILE A 141 -21.72 -9.55 7.27
C ILE A 141 -20.65 -10.37 8.01
N LEU A 142 -20.02 -9.79 9.03
CA LEU A 142 -19.00 -10.46 9.81
C LEU A 142 -19.55 -11.59 10.70
N GLY A 143 -20.85 -11.55 11.03
CA GLY A 143 -21.49 -12.46 11.99
C GLY A 143 -21.10 -12.16 13.44
N VAL A 144 -20.93 -10.87 13.78
CA VAL A 144 -20.57 -10.42 15.13
C VAL A 144 -21.83 -10.18 15.95
N GLU A 145 -22.09 -11.04 16.92
CA GLU A 145 -23.30 -10.96 17.76
C GLU A 145 -23.05 -10.30 19.12
N ASN A 146 -21.79 -10.19 19.56
CA ASN A 146 -21.44 -9.66 20.88
C ASN A 146 -21.95 -8.22 21.07
N GLU A 147 -22.86 -8.01 22.02
CA GLU A 147 -23.55 -6.72 22.22
C GLU A 147 -22.60 -5.56 22.53
N GLU A 148 -21.53 -5.82 23.29
CA GLU A 148 -20.54 -4.80 23.60
C GLU A 148 -19.78 -4.33 22.36
N VAL A 149 -19.31 -5.28 21.54
CA VAL A 149 -18.64 -4.99 20.27
C VAL A 149 -19.58 -4.23 19.35
N ARG A 150 -20.82 -4.71 19.18
CA ARG A 150 -21.80 -4.06 18.31
C ARG A 150 -22.08 -2.63 18.74
N ARG A 151 -22.28 -2.39 20.05
CA ARG A 151 -22.56 -1.07 20.61
C ARG A 151 -21.36 -0.13 20.48
N LYS A 152 -20.17 -0.55 20.89
CA LYS A 152 -18.96 0.30 20.88
C LYS A 152 -18.51 0.60 19.44
N PHE A 153 -18.47 -0.41 18.57
CA PHE A 153 -18.13 -0.22 17.15
C PHE A 153 -19.10 0.75 16.46
N SER A 154 -20.41 0.56 16.64
CA SER A 154 -21.41 1.43 16.01
C SER A 154 -21.41 2.86 16.55
N SER A 155 -20.94 3.08 17.78
CA SER A 155 -20.99 4.40 18.42
C SER A 155 -20.12 5.46 17.72
N THR A 156 -19.03 5.04 17.05
CA THR A 156 -18.11 5.95 16.34
C THR A 156 -18.76 6.58 15.10
N PHE A 157 -19.70 5.87 14.47
CA PHE A 157 -20.37 6.32 13.25
C PHE A 157 -21.31 7.51 13.51
N LYS A 158 -21.90 7.63 14.70
CA LYS A 158 -22.72 8.81 15.03
C LYS A 158 -21.92 10.11 14.94
N ALA A 159 -20.68 10.11 15.46
CA ALA A 159 -19.80 11.27 15.40
C ALA A 159 -19.34 11.54 13.96
N LEU A 160 -19.04 10.48 13.21
CA LEU A 160 -18.70 10.53 11.79
C LEU A 160 -19.83 11.20 10.99
N ASP A 161 -21.04 10.64 11.03
CA ASP A 161 -22.20 11.12 10.27
C ASP A 161 -22.52 12.59 10.60
N THR A 162 -22.44 12.96 11.89
CA THR A 162 -22.66 14.34 12.34
C THR A 162 -21.62 15.30 11.75
N THR A 163 -20.35 14.88 11.71
CA THR A 163 -19.27 15.71 11.16
C THR A 163 -19.36 15.81 9.64
N VAL A 164 -19.67 14.71 8.95
CA VAL A 164 -19.87 14.71 7.49
C VAL A 164 -21.03 15.63 7.11
N TYR A 165 -22.17 15.50 7.80
CA TYR A 165 -23.33 16.37 7.55
C TYR A 165 -23.01 17.85 7.78
N LYS A 166 -22.35 18.18 8.90
CA LYS A 166 -21.99 19.56 9.24
C LYS A 166 -21.01 20.16 8.22
N GLU A 167 -20.01 19.39 7.80
CA GLU A 167 -18.97 19.90 6.92
C GLU A 167 -19.47 19.97 5.47
N LEU A 168 -20.23 19.00 4.97
CA LEU A 168 -20.63 18.93 3.56
C LEU A 168 -21.99 19.58 3.26
N ALA A 169 -22.94 19.53 4.19
CA ALA A 169 -24.32 20.03 4.05
C ALA A 169 -25.12 19.41 2.88
N GLY A 170 -24.93 18.11 2.63
CA GLY A 170 -25.62 17.36 1.57
C GLY A 170 -26.98 16.80 1.97
N GLU A 171 -27.82 16.50 0.97
CA GLU A 171 -29.04 15.72 1.16
C GLU A 171 -28.67 14.29 1.58
N THR A 172 -29.23 13.83 2.70
CA THR A 172 -28.95 12.50 3.26
C THR A 172 -29.92 11.47 2.72
N SER A 173 -29.41 10.36 2.18
CA SER A 173 -30.19 9.22 1.69
C SER A 173 -29.60 7.90 2.18
N TYR A 174 -30.39 6.82 2.08
CA TYR A 174 -29.97 5.49 2.48
C TYR A 174 -30.19 4.49 1.33
N ILE A 175 -29.19 3.65 1.10
CA ILE A 175 -29.35 2.44 0.27
C ILE A 175 -29.83 1.33 1.20
N SER A 176 -30.88 0.62 0.81
CA SER A 176 -31.42 -0.53 1.57
C SER A 176 -31.07 -1.86 0.93
N TYR A 177 -31.08 -2.93 1.73
CA TYR A 177 -30.94 -4.31 1.26
C TYR A 177 -31.95 -5.24 1.95
N ASN A 178 -32.28 -6.35 1.28
CA ASN A 178 -33.31 -7.29 1.75
C ASN A 178 -32.71 -8.44 2.57
N LYS A 179 -31.63 -9.05 2.06
CA LYS A 179 -30.93 -10.16 2.72
C LYS A 179 -29.45 -10.18 2.38
N LEU A 180 -28.66 -10.79 3.26
CA LEU A 180 -27.26 -11.14 3.01
C LEU A 180 -27.18 -12.50 2.29
N PRO A 181 -26.08 -12.77 1.56
CA PRO A 181 -25.83 -14.10 1.02
C PRO A 181 -25.65 -15.13 2.15
N GLU A 182 -25.91 -16.41 1.88
CA GLU A 182 -25.74 -17.49 2.87
C GLU A 182 -24.31 -17.59 3.40
N LYS A 183 -23.33 -17.34 2.53
CA LYS A 183 -21.91 -17.28 2.90
C LYS A 183 -21.41 -15.85 2.72
N THR A 184 -21.25 -15.15 3.84
CA THR A 184 -20.80 -13.76 3.88
C THR A 184 -19.29 -13.61 4.03
N MET A 185 -18.60 -14.63 4.54
CA MET A 185 -17.18 -14.57 4.89
C MET A 185 -16.34 -15.67 4.23
N ILE A 186 -15.05 -15.39 4.10
CA ILE A 186 -13.96 -16.34 3.88
C ILE A 186 -13.15 -16.38 5.17
N HIS A 187 -12.87 -17.57 5.70
CA HIS A 187 -12.01 -17.75 6.88
C HIS A 187 -11.06 -18.92 6.69
N TYR A 188 -9.79 -18.69 7.04
CA TYR A 188 -8.71 -19.64 6.86
C TYR A 188 -7.78 -19.62 8.07
N GLU A 189 -7.04 -20.71 8.25
CA GLU A 189 -5.89 -20.76 9.16
C GLU A 189 -4.65 -21.28 8.44
N TYR A 190 -3.49 -20.82 8.88
CA TYR A 190 -2.19 -21.29 8.42
C TYR A 190 -1.34 -21.68 9.64
N MET A 191 -0.95 -22.95 9.70
CA MET A 191 -0.02 -23.42 10.72
C MET A 191 1.41 -23.28 10.23
N PHE A 192 2.26 -22.62 11.03
CA PHE A 192 3.68 -22.49 10.77
C PHE A 192 4.51 -23.24 11.82
N SER A 193 5.75 -23.56 11.48
CA SER A 193 6.71 -24.08 12.47
C SER A 193 7.18 -22.93 13.36
N THR A 194 7.28 -23.13 14.67
CA THR A 194 7.75 -22.09 15.61
C THR A 194 9.10 -21.54 15.13
N PRO A 195 9.19 -20.26 14.74
CA PRO A 195 10.41 -19.67 14.25
C PRO A 195 11.33 -19.27 15.42
N ASP A 196 12.63 -19.17 15.16
CA ASP A 196 13.58 -18.60 16.13
C ASP A 196 13.32 -17.10 16.36
N ASP A 197 12.82 -16.39 15.34
CA ASP A 197 12.41 -14.98 15.38
C ASP A 197 11.09 -14.84 14.61
N LEU A 198 10.04 -14.40 15.32
CA LEU A 198 8.71 -14.22 14.73
C LEU A 198 8.67 -13.11 13.69
N ASP A 199 9.46 -12.05 13.83
CA ASP A 199 9.51 -10.96 12.86
C ASP A 199 9.97 -11.47 11.49
N ASP A 200 10.92 -12.41 11.49
CA ASP A 200 11.43 -13.00 10.26
C ASP A 200 10.40 -13.87 9.56
N PHE A 201 9.68 -14.68 10.35
CA PHE A 201 8.56 -15.44 9.84
C PHE A 201 7.51 -14.52 9.24
N LEU A 202 7.13 -13.44 9.95
CA LEU A 202 6.15 -12.47 9.47
C LEU A 202 6.60 -11.83 8.16
N ASP A 203 7.87 -11.40 8.08
CA ASP A 203 8.45 -10.83 6.86
C ASP A 203 8.37 -11.80 5.67
N GLU A 204 8.75 -13.07 5.87
CA GLU A 204 8.72 -14.09 4.82
C GLU A 204 7.29 -14.48 4.42
N PHE A 205 6.42 -14.69 5.41
CA PHE A 205 5.01 -15.01 5.22
C PHE A 205 4.31 -13.91 4.44
N GLN A 206 4.43 -12.66 4.88
CA GLN A 206 3.80 -11.50 4.25
C GLN A 206 4.34 -11.31 2.83
N ASN A 207 5.66 -11.46 2.61
CA ASN A 207 6.21 -11.37 1.27
C ASN A 207 5.69 -12.46 0.34
N THR A 208 5.61 -13.70 0.82
CA THR A 208 5.08 -14.84 0.03
C THR A 208 3.61 -14.66 -0.29
N PHE A 209 2.82 -14.24 0.71
CA PHE A 209 1.42 -13.91 0.56
C PHE A 209 1.19 -12.80 -0.47
N GLU A 210 1.86 -11.66 -0.31
CA GLU A 210 1.72 -10.50 -1.21
C GLU A 210 2.08 -10.88 -2.65
N LEU A 211 3.17 -11.63 -2.86
CA LEU A 211 3.57 -12.10 -4.20
C LEU A 211 2.56 -13.06 -4.82
N ALA A 212 1.93 -13.96 -4.04
CA ALA A 212 0.93 -14.88 -4.56
C ALA A 212 -0.29 -14.15 -5.13
N PHE A 213 -0.75 -13.09 -4.46
CA PHE A 213 -1.82 -12.22 -4.93
C PHE A 213 -1.38 -11.37 -6.13
N ILE A 214 -0.20 -10.75 -6.06
CA ILE A 214 0.35 -9.95 -7.17
C ILE A 214 0.47 -10.76 -8.46
N ASN A 215 0.95 -12.00 -8.37
CA ASN A 215 1.08 -12.92 -9.52
C ASN A 215 -0.27 -13.28 -10.16
N LYS A 216 -1.38 -13.06 -9.45
CA LYS A 216 -2.75 -13.23 -9.94
C LYS A 216 -3.42 -11.92 -10.37
N GLY A 217 -2.66 -10.83 -10.45
CA GLY A 217 -3.16 -9.53 -10.92
C GLY A 217 -3.79 -8.66 -9.83
N TYR A 218 -3.68 -9.07 -8.56
CA TYR A 218 -4.10 -8.24 -7.43
C TYR A 218 -3.03 -7.20 -7.08
N LEU A 219 -3.49 -6.11 -6.46
CA LEU A 219 -2.70 -5.06 -5.89
C LEU A 219 -2.89 -5.08 -4.38
N ILE A 220 -1.79 -4.92 -3.65
CA ILE A 220 -1.84 -4.61 -2.22
C ILE A 220 -2.04 -3.10 -2.09
N ALA A 221 -3.31 -2.69 -2.18
CA ALA A 221 -3.71 -1.29 -2.16
C ALA A 221 -3.54 -0.65 -0.78
N GLY A 222 -3.36 -1.43 0.27
CA GLY A 222 -3.20 -0.91 1.61
C GLY A 222 -2.77 -1.97 2.59
N PHE A 223 -2.19 -1.50 3.68
CA PHE A 223 -1.73 -2.29 4.80
C PHE A 223 -1.93 -1.47 6.07
N HIS A 224 -2.47 -2.10 7.12
CA HIS A 224 -2.64 -1.48 8.44
C HIS A 224 -2.18 -2.47 9.50
N ASN A 225 -1.14 -2.11 10.26
CA ASN A 225 -0.65 -2.91 11.38
C ASN A 225 -1.29 -2.40 12.67
N PHE A 226 -2.20 -3.18 13.25
CA PHE A 226 -2.89 -2.80 14.49
C PHE A 226 -1.94 -2.80 15.68
N MET A 227 -0.86 -3.57 15.65
CA MET A 227 0.17 -3.55 16.71
C MET A 227 0.90 -2.21 16.80
N GLU A 228 0.88 -1.41 15.73
CA GLU A 228 1.56 -0.11 15.63
C GLU A 228 0.58 1.06 15.44
N ALA A 229 -0.72 0.82 15.60
CA ALA A 229 -1.76 1.81 15.28
C ALA A 229 -1.89 2.92 16.33
N ALA A 230 -1.42 2.69 17.55
CA ALA A 230 -1.39 3.65 18.66
C ALA A 230 -0.18 3.37 19.56
N ASP A 231 0.24 4.36 20.36
CA ASP A 231 1.43 4.24 21.22
C ASP A 231 1.32 3.10 22.25
N ASN A 232 0.11 2.78 22.72
CA ASN A 232 -0.18 1.68 23.64
C ASN A 232 -0.82 0.46 22.95
N ALA A 233 -0.76 0.37 21.62
CA ALA A 233 -1.42 -0.70 20.89
C ALA A 233 -0.90 -2.09 21.25
N GLU A 234 0.41 -2.28 21.43
CA GLU A 234 0.99 -3.56 21.86
C GLU A 234 0.55 -3.97 23.27
N GLU A 235 0.33 -3.00 24.17
CA GLU A 235 -0.19 -3.25 25.51
C GLU A 235 -1.65 -3.71 25.46
N ILE A 236 -2.49 -2.97 24.72
CA ILE A 236 -3.90 -3.31 24.53
C ILE A 236 -4.04 -4.67 23.85
N LEU A 237 -3.26 -4.92 22.79
CA LEU A 237 -3.25 -6.17 22.02
C LEU A 237 -2.27 -7.19 22.56
N SER A 238 -1.95 -7.16 23.86
CA SER A 238 -1.00 -8.08 24.50
C SER A 238 -1.38 -9.56 24.42
N ASN A 239 -2.57 -9.90 23.91
CA ASN A 239 -3.01 -11.26 23.57
C ASN A 239 -2.63 -11.71 22.15
N TYR A 240 -1.97 -10.85 21.37
CA TYR A 240 -1.54 -11.09 20.00
C TYR A 240 -0.04 -10.90 19.87
N ASP A 241 0.61 -11.75 19.08
CA ASP A 241 1.99 -11.51 18.67
C ASP A 241 2.04 -10.66 17.38
N ALA A 242 0.98 -10.71 16.57
CA ALA A 242 0.83 -9.87 15.38
C ALA A 242 -0.64 -9.70 15.01
N PHE A 243 -1.01 -8.53 14.48
CA PHE A 243 -2.37 -8.25 14.00
C PHE A 243 -2.34 -7.18 12.92
N TRP A 244 -2.82 -7.50 11.70
CA TRP A 244 -2.82 -6.58 10.58
C TRP A 244 -3.96 -6.82 9.59
N THR A 245 -4.15 -5.88 8.67
CA THR A 245 -5.04 -6.04 7.51
C THR A 245 -4.34 -5.69 6.21
N TYR A 246 -4.72 -6.39 5.15
CA TYR A 246 -4.45 -6.04 3.76
C TYR A 246 -5.71 -5.48 3.10
N SER A 247 -5.54 -4.43 2.30
CA SER A 247 -6.54 -3.95 1.35
C SER A 247 -6.21 -4.50 -0.01
N LEU A 248 -6.97 -5.49 -0.48
CA LEU A 248 -6.78 -6.11 -1.78
C LEU A 248 -7.57 -5.33 -2.85
N CYS A 249 -6.98 -5.19 -4.04
CA CYS A 249 -7.65 -4.58 -5.20
C CYS A 249 -7.33 -5.39 -6.46
N HIS A 250 -8.28 -5.51 -7.38
CA HIS A 250 -8.07 -6.11 -8.69
C HIS A 250 -8.56 -5.14 -9.77
N LEU A 251 -7.63 -4.58 -10.55
CA LEU A 251 -7.90 -3.38 -11.36
C LEU A 251 -8.95 -3.63 -12.46
N GLU A 252 -8.99 -4.83 -13.03
CA GLU A 252 -10.02 -5.24 -14.00
C GLU A 252 -11.42 -5.27 -13.36
N PHE A 253 -11.52 -5.82 -12.14
CA PHE A 253 -12.79 -5.90 -11.42
C PHE A 253 -13.25 -4.50 -11.03
N SER A 254 -12.32 -3.69 -10.50
CA SER A 254 -12.54 -2.32 -10.07
C SER A 254 -13.10 -1.46 -11.21
N TYR A 255 -12.45 -1.46 -12.37
CA TYR A 255 -12.93 -0.72 -13.55
C TYR A 255 -14.31 -1.17 -14.02
N ASN A 256 -14.51 -2.48 -14.19
CA ASN A 256 -15.79 -3.03 -14.66
C ASN A 256 -16.93 -2.82 -13.66
N MET A 257 -16.63 -2.72 -12.37
CA MET A 257 -17.63 -2.41 -11.35
C MET A 257 -18.00 -0.93 -11.38
N PHE A 258 -17.01 -0.03 -11.40
CA PHE A 258 -17.21 1.39 -11.07
C PHE A 258 -17.29 2.34 -12.28
N ASP A 259 -16.69 2.01 -13.43
CA ASP A 259 -16.42 3.03 -14.47
C ASP A 259 -16.53 2.54 -15.94
N SER A 260 -16.79 1.25 -16.20
CA SER A 260 -16.67 0.70 -17.56
C SER A 260 -17.69 1.18 -18.58
N ASN A 261 -18.85 1.68 -18.14
CA ASN A 261 -19.96 2.15 -18.98
C ASN A 261 -21.00 2.87 -18.13
N GLN A 262 -22.06 3.36 -18.77
CA GLN A 262 -23.16 4.08 -18.11
C GLN A 262 -23.87 3.28 -17.02
N ASP A 263 -23.89 1.94 -17.14
CA ASP A 263 -24.46 1.03 -16.14
C ASP A 263 -23.50 0.70 -15.00
N ALA A 264 -22.34 1.36 -14.93
CA ALA A 264 -21.41 1.17 -13.84
C ALA A 264 -21.97 1.65 -12.50
N ARG A 265 -21.48 1.03 -11.44
CA ARG A 265 -22.01 1.08 -10.08
C ARG A 265 -20.99 1.73 -9.14
N PRO A 266 -20.61 3.00 -9.33
CA PRO A 266 -19.58 3.65 -8.50
C PRO A 266 -19.95 3.65 -7.01
N GLU A 267 -21.24 3.62 -6.66
CA GLU A 267 -21.72 3.50 -5.29
C GLU A 267 -21.33 2.18 -4.62
N ALA A 268 -21.04 1.13 -5.39
CA ALA A 268 -20.49 -0.12 -4.86
C ALA A 268 -19.11 0.07 -4.20
N GLY A 269 -18.44 1.21 -4.46
CA GLY A 269 -17.18 1.58 -3.85
C GLY A 269 -17.22 1.67 -2.33
N ILE A 270 -18.40 1.73 -1.69
CA ILE A 270 -18.54 1.68 -0.22
C ILE A 270 -17.99 0.40 0.40
N PHE A 271 -17.90 -0.69 -0.37
CA PHE A 271 -17.30 -1.95 0.06
C PHE A 271 -15.79 -2.04 -0.19
N ALA A 272 -15.20 -1.09 -0.92
CA ALA A 272 -13.75 -0.99 -1.04
C ALA A 272 -13.17 -0.35 0.24
N PRO A 273 -11.93 -0.65 0.65
CA PRO A 273 -11.10 -1.72 0.12
C PRO A 273 -11.65 -3.11 0.48
N CYS A 274 -11.28 -4.13 -0.31
CA CYS A 274 -11.50 -5.51 0.09
C CYS A 274 -10.54 -5.86 1.23
N THR A 275 -10.98 -5.69 2.47
CA THR A 275 -10.14 -5.85 3.66
C THR A 275 -10.03 -7.32 4.08
N MET A 276 -8.81 -7.84 4.06
CA MET A 276 -8.45 -9.15 4.61
C MET A 276 -7.67 -8.95 5.89
N TYR A 277 -8.22 -9.38 7.02
CA TYR A 277 -7.56 -9.30 8.31
C TYR A 277 -6.77 -10.58 8.59
N MET A 278 -5.68 -10.44 9.34
CA MET A 278 -4.80 -11.52 9.77
C MET A 278 -4.28 -11.26 11.16
N TYR A 279 -4.15 -12.32 11.97
CA TYR A 279 -3.50 -12.21 13.27
C TYR A 279 -2.86 -13.52 13.72
N ILE A 280 -1.93 -13.39 14.67
CA ILE A 280 -1.32 -14.49 15.40
C ILE A 280 -1.62 -14.27 16.87
N LYS A 281 -2.35 -15.21 17.49
CA LYS A 281 -2.59 -15.16 18.93
C LYS A 281 -1.27 -15.41 19.66
N LYS A 282 -1.07 -14.71 20.78
CA LYS A 282 0.14 -14.80 21.59
C LYS A 282 0.54 -16.23 21.92
N GLY A 283 1.78 -16.58 21.60
CA GLY A 283 2.36 -17.90 21.82
C GLY A 283 1.81 -19.00 20.92
N SER A 284 1.01 -18.66 19.90
CA SER A 284 0.52 -19.63 18.93
C SER A 284 1.38 -19.66 17.67
N ASN A 285 1.41 -20.81 17.00
CA ASN A 285 2.06 -21.00 15.70
C ASN A 285 1.03 -21.01 14.55
N LYS A 286 -0.02 -20.19 14.68
CA LYS A 286 -1.14 -20.16 13.74
C LYS A 286 -1.45 -18.72 13.34
N VAL A 287 -1.48 -18.47 12.03
CA VAL A 287 -2.09 -17.27 11.45
C VAL A 287 -3.57 -17.57 11.21
N VAL A 288 -4.44 -16.70 11.71
CA VAL A 288 -5.87 -16.72 11.38
C VAL A 288 -6.16 -15.63 10.37
N ILE A 289 -6.90 -15.94 9.32
CA ILE A 289 -7.18 -15.05 8.19
C ILE A 289 -8.69 -14.96 7.98
N GLY A 290 -9.21 -13.75 7.73
CA GLY A 290 -10.61 -13.58 7.34
C GLY A 290 -10.87 -12.39 6.42
N MET A 291 -11.90 -12.50 5.60
CA MET A 291 -12.28 -11.47 4.63
C MET A 291 -13.78 -11.56 4.27
N PRO A 292 -14.50 -10.43 4.16
CA PRO A 292 -15.83 -10.40 3.56
C PRO A 292 -15.83 -10.82 2.09
N ARG A 293 -16.78 -11.66 1.68
CA ARG A 293 -16.95 -12.09 0.29
C ARG A 293 -17.41 -10.94 -0.61
N LEU A 294 -17.00 -10.97 -1.88
CA LEU A 294 -17.49 -10.04 -2.89
C LEU A 294 -18.96 -10.30 -3.22
N HIS A 295 -19.47 -11.52 -3.00
CA HIS A 295 -20.89 -11.82 -3.14
C HIS A 295 -21.80 -10.95 -2.24
N ASN A 296 -21.29 -10.42 -1.12
CA ASN A 296 -22.03 -9.43 -0.33
C ASN A 296 -22.37 -8.19 -1.16
N TRP A 297 -21.51 -7.80 -2.09
CA TRP A 297 -21.70 -6.61 -2.91
C TRP A 297 -22.87 -6.82 -3.87
N SER A 298 -22.88 -7.95 -4.58
CA SER A 298 -23.89 -8.23 -5.59
C SER A 298 -25.27 -8.39 -4.98
N ASP A 299 -25.39 -9.11 -3.86
CA ASP A 299 -26.69 -9.39 -3.25
C ASP A 299 -27.27 -8.14 -2.57
N THR A 300 -26.43 -7.36 -1.88
CA THR A 300 -26.93 -6.19 -1.13
C THR A 300 -27.19 -4.97 -2.03
N LEU A 301 -26.47 -4.83 -3.14
CA LEU A 301 -26.68 -3.75 -4.13
C LEU A 301 -27.56 -4.18 -5.32
N ASN A 302 -28.12 -5.39 -5.26
CA ASN A 302 -28.96 -5.98 -6.31
C ASN A 302 -28.30 -5.89 -7.70
N ILE A 303 -27.04 -6.30 -7.80
CA ILE A 303 -26.29 -6.29 -9.06
C ILE A 303 -26.71 -7.52 -9.87
N THR A 304 -27.39 -7.29 -10.99
CA THR A 304 -27.90 -8.37 -11.87
C THR A 304 -27.15 -8.50 -13.20
N ASP A 305 -26.22 -7.57 -13.49
CA ASP A 305 -25.41 -7.61 -14.71
C ASP A 305 -24.51 -8.87 -14.74
N LYS A 306 -24.62 -9.64 -15.82
CA LYS A 306 -23.94 -10.93 -15.96
C LYS A 306 -22.42 -10.80 -15.95
N LYS A 307 -21.86 -9.72 -16.50
CA LYS A 307 -20.40 -9.52 -16.55
C LYS A 307 -19.86 -9.22 -15.16
N ARG A 308 -20.50 -8.33 -14.41
CA ARG A 308 -20.14 -8.00 -13.01
C ARG A 308 -20.32 -9.21 -12.09
N LEU A 309 -21.42 -9.95 -12.22
CA LEU A 309 -21.64 -11.19 -11.47
C LEU A 309 -20.57 -12.25 -11.76
N HIS A 310 -20.15 -12.39 -13.03
CA HIS A 310 -19.06 -13.28 -13.39
C HIS A 310 -17.74 -12.89 -12.71
N LEU A 311 -17.41 -11.59 -12.69
CA LEU A 311 -16.20 -11.10 -12.02
C LEU A 311 -16.25 -11.29 -10.50
N VAL A 312 -17.40 -11.03 -9.86
CA VAL A 312 -17.62 -11.33 -8.43
C VAL A 312 -17.36 -12.81 -8.16
N LYS A 313 -17.98 -13.71 -8.93
CA LYS A 313 -17.80 -15.16 -8.77
C LYS A 313 -16.35 -15.59 -9.02
N LYS A 314 -15.68 -15.03 -10.04
CA LYS A 314 -14.28 -15.31 -10.36
C LYS A 314 -13.40 -15.02 -9.15
N LEU A 315 -13.48 -13.82 -8.59
CA LEU A 315 -12.64 -13.41 -7.46
C LEU A 315 -13.01 -14.15 -6.15
N ASP A 316 -14.29 -14.42 -5.90
CA ASP A 316 -14.73 -15.22 -4.74
C ASP A 316 -14.32 -16.71 -4.82
N THR A 317 -13.85 -17.15 -5.99
CA THR A 317 -13.22 -18.47 -6.19
C THR A 317 -11.71 -18.37 -6.11
N GLU A 318 -11.12 -17.40 -6.83
CA GLU A 318 -9.68 -17.25 -6.96
C GLU A 318 -8.99 -16.89 -5.63
N ILE A 319 -9.60 -16.05 -4.79
CA ILE A 319 -9.02 -15.70 -3.48
C ILE A 319 -8.86 -16.96 -2.60
N PRO A 320 -9.92 -17.77 -2.34
CA PRO A 320 -9.78 -19.06 -1.68
C PRO A 320 -8.75 -20.01 -2.31
N ASP A 321 -8.67 -20.07 -3.64
CA ASP A 321 -7.71 -20.92 -4.35
C ASP A 321 -6.26 -20.50 -4.07
N ILE A 322 -5.98 -19.19 -4.04
CA ILE A 322 -4.66 -18.65 -3.68
C ILE A 322 -4.31 -19.01 -2.24
N LEU A 323 -5.24 -18.81 -1.29
CA LEU A 323 -5.02 -19.14 0.12
C LEU A 323 -4.74 -20.63 0.29
N THR A 324 -5.50 -21.48 -0.38
CA THR A 324 -5.30 -22.94 -0.35
C THR A 324 -3.95 -23.33 -0.95
N ALA A 325 -3.54 -22.70 -2.06
CA ALA A 325 -2.23 -22.93 -2.69
C ALA A 325 -1.05 -22.51 -1.79
N LEU A 326 -1.27 -21.57 -0.87
CA LEU A 326 -0.31 -21.18 0.17
C LEU A 326 -0.30 -22.14 1.38
N GLY A 327 -1.05 -23.24 1.33
CA GLY A 327 -1.13 -24.23 2.40
C GLY A 327 -2.08 -23.85 3.53
N MET A 328 -2.94 -22.85 3.33
CA MET A 328 -3.95 -22.45 4.32
C MET A 328 -5.17 -23.38 4.26
N LYS A 329 -5.84 -23.58 5.39
CA LYS A 329 -7.01 -24.45 5.52
C LYS A 329 -8.26 -23.62 5.82
N GLU A 330 -9.33 -23.86 5.07
CA GLU A 330 -10.62 -23.20 5.32
C GLU A 330 -11.18 -23.62 6.69
N ILE A 331 -11.76 -22.65 7.40
CA ILE A 331 -12.45 -22.87 8.67
C ILE A 331 -13.84 -22.20 8.66
N PRO A 332 -14.80 -22.65 9.49
CA PRO A 332 -16.10 -22.01 9.60
C PRO A 332 -16.00 -20.54 10.05
N ASN A 333 -16.98 -19.71 9.67
CA ASN A 333 -17.14 -18.39 10.31
C ASN A 333 -17.63 -18.57 11.75
N GLY A 334 -16.86 -18.07 12.69
CA GLY A 334 -17.18 -18.01 14.11
C GLY A 334 -16.21 -17.08 14.80
N ASN A 335 -16.53 -16.61 16.01
CA ASN A 335 -15.55 -15.86 16.80
C ASN A 335 -14.38 -16.79 17.13
N PRO A 336 -13.20 -16.58 16.55
CA PRO A 336 -12.10 -17.52 16.65
C PRO A 336 -11.51 -17.59 18.07
N LEU A 337 -11.78 -16.60 18.92
CA LEU A 337 -11.35 -16.59 20.31
C LEU A 337 -12.18 -17.52 21.21
N LEU A 338 -13.36 -17.95 20.76
CA LEU A 338 -14.25 -18.85 21.52
C LEU A 338 -13.96 -20.34 21.29
N HIS A 339 -13.16 -20.67 20.27
CA HIS A 339 -12.76 -22.06 20.02
C HIS A 339 -11.61 -22.45 20.95
N LYS A 340 -11.79 -23.52 21.74
CA LYS A 340 -10.72 -24.10 22.56
C LYS A 340 -9.60 -24.59 21.64
N THR A 341 -8.44 -23.94 21.74
CA THR A 341 -7.23 -24.34 21.02
C THR A 341 -6.76 -25.68 21.59
N THR A 342 -6.78 -26.75 20.80
CA THR A 342 -6.06 -27.99 21.15
C THR A 342 -4.57 -27.71 21.01
N ASN A 343 -3.87 -27.66 22.15
CA ASN A 343 -2.42 -27.61 22.20
C ASN A 343 -1.86 -28.90 21.57
N HIS A 344 -1.57 -28.88 20.28
CA HIS A 344 -0.71 -29.88 19.67
C HIS A 344 0.74 -29.39 19.73
N LEU A 345 1.58 -30.21 20.36
CA LEU A 345 3.01 -30.00 20.55
C LEU A 345 3.72 -29.63 19.24
N PRO A 346 4.75 -28.75 19.28
CA PRO A 346 5.42 -28.27 18.07
C PRO A 346 6.26 -29.39 17.43
N LEU A 347 5.98 -29.65 16.15
CA LEU A 347 6.90 -30.39 15.28
C LEU A 347 8.11 -29.50 14.97
N LYS A 348 9.31 -30.04 15.21
CA LYS A 348 10.57 -29.39 14.83
C LYS A 348 10.69 -29.30 13.32
N TYR A 349 11.24 -28.19 12.83
CA TYR A 349 11.47 -27.91 11.42
C TYR A 349 12.48 -28.89 10.81
N GLU A 350 12.07 -29.70 9.84
CA GLU A 350 12.95 -30.33 8.87
C GLU A 350 12.90 -29.53 7.56
N GLN A 351 14.07 -29.13 7.06
CA GLN A 351 14.19 -28.44 5.78
C GLN A 351 13.80 -29.37 4.62
N HIS A 352 12.56 -29.27 4.14
CA HIS A 352 12.19 -29.85 2.85
C HIS A 352 12.38 -28.82 1.74
N THR A 353 13.58 -28.83 1.16
CA THR A 353 13.86 -28.22 -0.13
C THR A 353 13.23 -29.06 -1.24
N ASN A 354 12.07 -28.67 -1.73
CA ASN A 354 11.55 -29.18 -3.00
C ASN A 354 10.83 -28.06 -3.76
N VAL A 355 11.62 -27.30 -4.53
CA VAL A 355 11.13 -26.58 -5.70
C VAL A 355 11.87 -27.15 -6.90
N SER A 356 11.09 -27.74 -7.80
CA SER A 356 11.49 -28.30 -9.09
C SER A 356 12.39 -27.33 -9.86
N LYS A 357 13.64 -27.74 -10.11
CA LYS A 357 14.54 -27.11 -11.08
C LYS A 357 14.02 -27.37 -12.49
N GLN A 358 13.47 -26.34 -13.15
CA GLN A 358 13.43 -26.32 -14.61
C GLN A 358 14.83 -25.98 -15.12
N THR A 359 15.49 -26.98 -15.68
CA THR A 359 16.78 -26.90 -16.38
C THR A 359 16.66 -26.10 -17.67
N THR A 360 17.32 -24.95 -17.74
CA THR A 360 17.82 -24.37 -19.00
C THR A 360 19.31 -24.66 -19.12
N LYS A 361 19.74 -25.04 -20.34
CA LYS A 361 21.07 -25.60 -20.64
C LYS A 361 22.21 -24.57 -20.42
N PRO A 362 23.44 -25.01 -20.08
CA PRO A 362 24.58 -24.13 -19.87
C PRO A 362 25.11 -23.60 -21.20
N VAL A 363 25.44 -22.30 -21.25
CA VAL A 363 26.31 -21.73 -22.28
C VAL A 363 27.75 -21.86 -21.79
N GLU A 364 28.61 -22.39 -22.66
CA GLU A 364 30.04 -22.64 -22.42
C GLU A 364 30.80 -21.37 -22.00
N TYR A 365 31.62 -21.53 -20.95
CA TYR A 365 32.58 -20.54 -20.50
C TYR A 365 33.80 -20.53 -21.42
N ILE A 366 34.09 -19.37 -22.02
CA ILE A 366 35.35 -19.11 -22.72
C ILE A 366 36.37 -18.62 -21.69
N THR A 367 37.55 -19.25 -21.69
CA THR A 367 38.73 -18.94 -20.86
C THR A 367 39.25 -17.51 -21.03
N PRO A 368 39.97 -16.98 -20.02
CA PRO A 368 40.31 -15.56 -19.93
C PRO A 368 41.38 -15.16 -20.96
N VAL A 369 41.01 -14.23 -21.84
CA VAL A 369 41.97 -13.52 -22.69
C VAL A 369 42.56 -12.37 -21.88
N LYS A 370 43.88 -12.37 -21.76
CA LYS A 370 44.68 -11.25 -21.23
C LYS A 370 44.53 -10.09 -22.22
N ILE A 371 43.87 -8.99 -21.82
CA ILE A 371 43.70 -7.81 -22.68
C ILE A 371 44.41 -6.61 -22.06
N GLU A 372 45.27 -6.04 -22.88
CA GLU A 372 46.07 -4.84 -22.68
C GLU A 372 45.19 -3.60 -22.50
N ILE A 373 45.74 -2.60 -21.81
CA ILE A 373 45.10 -1.32 -21.48
C ILE A 373 44.83 -0.55 -22.78
N SER A 374 43.56 -0.51 -23.24
CA SER A 374 43.12 0.33 -24.36
C SER A 374 41.90 1.16 -23.98
N GLU A 375 41.97 2.49 -24.11
CA GLU A 375 40.94 3.56 -24.30
C GLU A 375 39.50 3.47 -23.70
N GLN A 376 39.06 2.40 -23.05
CA GLN A 376 37.67 2.18 -22.59
C GLN A 376 37.25 3.04 -21.38
N ASN A 377 38.18 3.68 -20.67
CA ASN A 377 37.86 4.47 -19.47
C ASN A 377 37.24 5.85 -19.77
N ALA A 378 37.32 6.37 -21.00
CA ALA A 378 36.91 7.75 -21.30
C ALA A 378 35.40 8.02 -21.20
N ASN A 379 34.55 6.99 -21.33
CA ASN A 379 33.09 7.13 -21.40
C ASN A 379 32.32 6.58 -20.18
N VAL A 380 33.02 6.08 -19.16
CA VAL A 380 32.38 5.52 -17.96
C VAL A 380 31.73 6.64 -17.15
N GLY A 381 30.44 6.52 -16.86
CA GLY A 381 29.62 7.50 -16.14
C GLY A 381 29.26 8.76 -16.92
N GLN A 382 29.84 8.99 -18.10
CA GLN A 382 29.56 10.15 -18.94
C GLN A 382 28.22 9.97 -19.70
N VAL A 383 27.71 11.08 -20.23
CA VAL A 383 26.55 11.07 -21.13
C VAL A 383 26.96 10.44 -22.46
N ASN A 384 26.24 9.42 -22.90
CA ASN A 384 26.45 8.76 -24.18
C ASN A 384 25.12 8.66 -24.94
N GLN A 385 25.08 9.16 -26.18
CA GLN A 385 23.86 9.20 -27.00
C GLN A 385 22.65 9.83 -26.28
N GLY A 386 22.89 10.87 -25.47
CA GLY A 386 21.86 11.55 -24.67
C GLY A 386 21.36 10.75 -23.47
N MET A 387 21.88 9.55 -23.24
CA MET A 387 21.59 8.69 -22.09
C MET A 387 22.71 8.78 -21.06
N ILE A 388 22.38 8.52 -19.80
CA ILE A 388 23.33 8.48 -18.69
C ILE A 388 22.95 7.34 -17.75
N SER A 389 23.95 6.65 -17.19
CA SER A 389 23.78 5.60 -16.20
C SER A 389 23.62 6.19 -14.79
N ALA A 390 22.70 5.66 -13.99
CA ALA A 390 22.53 6.07 -12.58
C ALA A 390 23.65 5.53 -11.67
N TYR A 391 24.27 4.42 -12.08
CA TYR A 391 25.33 3.75 -11.32
C TYR A 391 26.49 3.30 -12.21
N LEU A 392 27.66 3.20 -11.58
CA LEU A 392 28.87 2.56 -12.09
C LEU A 392 29.01 1.20 -11.40
N ARG A 393 29.27 0.13 -12.15
CA ARG A 393 29.43 -1.23 -11.61
C ARG A 393 30.87 -1.67 -11.74
N GLY A 394 31.36 -2.43 -10.77
CA GLY A 394 32.71 -3.01 -10.81
C GLY A 394 32.74 -4.38 -10.15
N GLU A 395 33.88 -5.04 -10.29
CA GLU A 395 34.19 -6.29 -9.60
C GLU A 395 34.07 -6.17 -8.08
N PHE A 396 33.90 -7.30 -7.41
CA PHE A 396 33.86 -7.34 -5.95
C PHE A 396 35.13 -6.72 -5.35
N LEU A 397 34.93 -5.82 -4.39
CA LEU A 397 35.95 -5.36 -3.46
C LEU A 397 35.36 -5.43 -2.06
N ASP A 398 36.15 -5.86 -1.09
CA ASP A 398 35.70 -5.86 0.30
C ASP A 398 35.59 -4.42 0.85
N VAL A 399 34.86 -4.30 1.95
CA VAL A 399 34.54 -3.02 2.58
C VAL A 399 35.80 -2.23 2.96
N ASN A 400 36.85 -2.87 3.45
CA ASN A 400 38.05 -2.17 3.91
C ASN A 400 38.84 -1.62 2.71
N THR A 401 39.02 -2.44 1.68
CA THR A 401 39.66 -2.01 0.43
C THR A 401 38.95 -0.80 -0.20
N ILE A 402 37.61 -0.78 -0.19
CA ILE A 402 36.83 0.35 -0.72
C ILE A 402 37.07 1.62 0.11
N LYS A 403 37.05 1.50 1.45
CA LYS A 403 37.31 2.64 2.34
C LYS A 403 38.70 3.23 2.13
N GLU A 404 39.72 2.37 2.04
CA GLU A 404 41.10 2.80 1.78
C GLU A 404 41.20 3.55 0.46
N LYS A 405 40.65 2.98 -0.62
CA LYS A 405 40.60 3.62 -1.94
C LYS A 405 39.91 4.99 -1.89
N LEU A 406 38.72 5.07 -1.29
CA LEU A 406 37.98 6.34 -1.15
C LEU A 406 38.81 7.39 -0.40
N ASN A 407 39.41 7.01 0.74
CA ASN A 407 40.25 7.90 1.53
C ASN A 407 41.48 8.38 0.76
N SER A 408 42.17 7.50 0.03
CA SER A 408 43.31 7.85 -0.81
C SER A 408 42.95 8.80 -1.95
N ALA A 409 41.70 8.79 -2.41
CA ALA A 409 41.19 9.72 -3.43
C ALA A 409 40.62 11.02 -2.84
N GLY A 410 40.76 11.27 -1.53
CA GLY A 410 40.30 12.49 -0.87
C GLY A 410 38.82 12.49 -0.49
N PHE A 411 38.14 11.33 -0.57
CA PHE A 411 36.80 11.16 -0.02
C PHE A 411 36.85 10.79 1.46
N LYS A 412 35.86 11.23 2.22
CA LYS A 412 35.62 10.83 3.60
C LYS A 412 34.46 9.84 3.64
N VAL A 413 34.69 8.68 4.24
CA VAL A 413 33.61 7.73 4.55
C VAL A 413 32.80 8.26 5.73
N VAL A 414 31.51 8.48 5.51
CA VAL A 414 30.55 9.02 6.48
C VAL A 414 29.88 7.89 7.26
N ALA A 415 29.57 6.77 6.58
CA ALA A 415 28.91 5.63 7.20
C ALA A 415 29.25 4.33 6.49
N THR A 416 29.08 3.22 7.20
CA THR A 416 29.06 1.86 6.62
C THR A 416 28.03 1.05 7.37
N THR A 417 27.01 0.56 6.67
CA THR A 417 25.92 -0.18 7.32
C THR A 417 25.37 -1.29 6.42
N PRO A 418 25.02 -2.46 6.98
CA PRO A 418 24.17 -3.43 6.31
C PRO A 418 22.81 -2.82 5.97
N VAL A 419 22.36 -2.97 4.72
CA VAL A 419 21.05 -2.48 4.28
C VAL A 419 19.99 -3.58 4.23
N ASN A 420 20.38 -4.81 4.51
CA ASN A 420 19.48 -5.94 4.66
C ASN A 420 19.89 -6.83 5.84
N LYS A 421 18.98 -7.72 6.24
CA LYS A 421 19.18 -8.58 7.41
C LYS A 421 20.38 -9.52 7.29
N LYS A 422 20.59 -10.09 6.11
CA LYS A 422 21.66 -11.08 5.88
C LYS A 422 23.06 -10.47 5.91
N GLY A 423 23.18 -9.15 5.84
CA GLY A 423 24.47 -8.46 5.82
C GLY A 423 25.26 -8.66 4.53
N ASP A 424 24.65 -9.27 3.50
CA ASP A 424 25.26 -9.48 2.18
C ASP A 424 25.10 -8.25 1.26
N LEU A 425 24.38 -7.22 1.70
CA LEU A 425 24.31 -5.91 1.08
C LEU A 425 24.78 -4.84 2.06
N ILE A 426 25.91 -4.21 1.77
CA ILE A 426 26.52 -3.20 2.64
C ILE A 426 26.60 -1.87 1.89
N SER A 427 26.01 -0.83 2.48
CA SER A 427 26.08 0.54 1.94
C SER A 427 27.19 1.30 2.64
N ILE A 428 28.09 1.87 1.84
CA ILE A 428 29.14 2.79 2.27
C ILE A 428 28.74 4.17 1.77
N VAL A 429 28.44 5.08 2.70
CA VAL A 429 28.14 6.48 2.39
C VAL A 429 29.43 7.28 2.49
N PHE A 430 29.75 8.06 1.46
CA PHE A 430 30.98 8.83 1.40
C PHE A 430 30.72 10.23 0.83
N SER A 431 31.62 11.17 1.13
CA SER A 431 31.52 12.56 0.72
C SER A 431 32.91 13.18 0.53
N ASN A 432 32.97 14.41 0.06
CA ASN A 432 34.14 15.28 0.05
C ASN A 432 33.68 16.75 0.11
N ASP A 433 34.63 17.69 0.20
CA ASP A 433 34.29 19.12 0.31
C ASP A 433 33.52 19.64 -0.91
N ALA A 434 33.84 19.16 -2.11
CA ALA A 434 33.15 19.52 -3.34
C ALA A 434 31.66 19.12 -3.34
N LEU A 435 31.33 17.91 -2.87
CA LEU A 435 29.95 17.45 -2.68
C LEU A 435 29.22 18.31 -1.64
N ILE A 436 29.88 18.63 -0.52
CA ILE A 436 29.32 19.49 0.51
C ILE A 436 29.06 20.90 -0.06
N ASP A 437 29.97 21.44 -0.86
CA ASP A 437 29.83 22.75 -1.49
C ASP A 437 28.64 22.80 -2.45
N MET A 438 28.54 21.84 -3.36
CA MET A 438 27.40 21.73 -4.26
C MET A 438 26.06 21.58 -3.51
N ALA A 439 26.07 20.82 -2.42
CA ALA A 439 24.87 20.55 -1.62
C ALA A 439 24.50 21.68 -0.64
N SER A 440 25.40 22.62 -0.35
CA SER A 440 25.19 23.72 0.60
C SER A 440 24.32 24.85 0.04
N LYS A 441 23.28 24.49 -0.71
CA LYS A 441 22.26 25.38 -1.27
C LYS A 441 20.90 24.98 -0.69
N VAL A 442 19.97 25.93 -0.65
CA VAL A 442 18.63 25.72 -0.07
C VAL A 442 17.95 24.53 -0.74
N ASP A 443 17.43 23.60 0.07
CA ASP A 443 16.79 22.36 -0.37
C ASP A 443 17.67 21.41 -1.23
N ARG A 444 18.99 21.63 -1.32
CA ARG A 444 19.93 20.79 -2.13
C ARG A 444 20.78 19.82 -1.32
N GLY A 445 20.58 19.77 -0.01
CA GLY A 445 21.42 19.01 0.92
C GLY A 445 21.47 17.48 0.69
N PHE A 446 20.53 16.90 -0.05
CA PHE A 446 20.54 15.48 -0.40
C PHE A 446 21.73 15.07 -1.28
N MET A 447 22.35 16.01 -1.99
CA MET A 447 23.54 15.77 -2.82
C MET A 447 24.85 15.65 -2.00
N ALA A 448 24.81 15.91 -0.69
CA ALA A 448 26.02 16.01 0.14
C ALA A 448 26.82 14.71 0.26
N SER A 449 26.27 13.57 -0.18
CA SER A 449 26.98 12.29 -0.15
C SER A 449 26.63 11.42 -1.35
N LEU A 450 27.59 10.57 -1.71
CA LEU A 450 27.45 9.49 -2.69
C LEU A 450 27.59 8.15 -1.97
N ARG A 451 27.35 7.05 -2.70
CA ARG A 451 27.23 5.73 -2.09
C ARG A 451 27.88 4.63 -2.90
N VAL A 452 28.50 3.69 -2.21
CA VAL A 452 28.95 2.39 -2.74
C VAL A 452 28.11 1.28 -2.12
N LEU A 453 27.47 0.45 -2.94
CA LEU A 453 26.92 -0.84 -2.52
C LEU A 453 28.01 -1.90 -2.69
N VAL A 454 28.23 -2.70 -1.64
CA VAL A 454 29.00 -3.93 -1.69
C VAL A 454 28.02 -5.10 -1.63
N ASP A 455 27.99 -5.91 -2.68
CA ASP A 455 27.14 -7.09 -2.77
C ASP A 455 27.99 -8.35 -2.68
N THR A 456 28.02 -8.97 -1.50
CA THR A 456 28.83 -10.17 -1.26
C THR A 456 28.20 -11.43 -1.87
N LYS A 457 26.92 -11.39 -2.23
CA LYS A 457 26.25 -12.52 -2.89
C LYS A 457 26.50 -12.53 -4.38
N ASP A 458 26.33 -11.38 -5.03
CA ASP A 458 26.53 -11.24 -6.47
C ASP A 458 27.99 -10.91 -6.84
N GLN A 459 28.88 -10.81 -5.84
CA GLN A 459 30.31 -10.56 -6.00
C GLN A 459 30.58 -9.32 -6.88
N LYS A 460 29.99 -8.18 -6.51
CA LYS A 460 30.15 -6.92 -7.27
C LYS A 460 30.00 -5.70 -6.38
N ILE A 461 30.46 -4.55 -6.88
CA ILE A 461 30.20 -3.24 -6.29
C ILE A 461 29.32 -2.38 -7.19
N SER A 462 28.65 -1.39 -6.59
CA SER A 462 27.88 -0.37 -7.30
C SER A 462 28.08 1.01 -6.72
N ILE A 463 28.55 1.95 -7.52
CA ILE A 463 28.79 3.33 -7.10
C ILE A 463 27.74 4.23 -7.74
N THR A 464 27.09 5.10 -6.97
CA THR A 464 26.19 6.14 -7.52
C THR A 464 26.96 7.04 -8.48
N ASN A 465 26.44 7.25 -9.70
CA ASN A 465 27.09 8.13 -10.67
C ASN A 465 26.93 9.60 -10.23
N PRO A 466 28.03 10.32 -9.91
CA PRO A 466 27.95 11.71 -9.45
C PRO A 466 27.28 12.64 -10.46
N LEU A 467 27.48 12.41 -11.76
CA LEU A 467 26.90 13.25 -12.81
C LEU A 467 25.37 13.08 -12.89
N TYR A 468 24.89 11.85 -12.74
CA TYR A 468 23.47 11.55 -12.64
C TYR A 468 22.87 12.18 -11.38
N MET A 469 23.45 11.91 -10.21
CA MET A 469 22.91 12.37 -8.93
C MET A 469 22.87 13.90 -8.86
N ALA A 470 23.97 14.57 -9.22
CA ALA A 470 24.06 16.02 -9.17
C ALA A 470 23.07 16.69 -10.15
N LYS A 471 22.90 16.17 -11.37
CA LYS A 471 21.98 16.79 -12.34
C LYS A 471 20.53 16.78 -11.85
N GLY A 472 20.06 15.69 -11.24
CA GLY A 472 18.69 15.61 -10.74
C GLY A 472 18.47 16.24 -9.37
N PHE A 473 19.44 16.18 -8.46
CA PHE A 473 19.26 16.75 -7.11
C PHE A 473 19.54 18.26 -7.07
N LEU A 474 20.46 18.76 -7.88
CA LEU A 474 20.80 20.18 -7.95
C LEU A 474 19.97 20.92 -9.01
N GLN A 475 19.53 20.25 -10.08
CA GLN A 475 18.69 20.87 -11.12
C GLN A 475 19.32 22.15 -11.70
N ALA A 476 18.68 23.31 -11.55
CA ALA A 476 19.21 24.61 -11.98
C ALA A 476 20.52 24.99 -11.27
N ASP A 477 20.78 24.42 -10.09
CA ASP A 477 21.99 24.61 -9.29
C ASP A 477 23.16 23.70 -9.68
N PHE A 478 22.97 22.87 -10.70
CA PHE A 478 23.91 21.84 -11.11
C PHE A 478 25.23 22.40 -11.63
N ASP A 479 26.33 22.00 -10.98
CA ASP A 479 27.70 22.25 -11.44
C ASP A 479 28.23 21.01 -12.18
N GLU A 480 28.13 21.05 -13.51
CA GLU A 480 28.58 19.94 -14.36
C GLU A 480 30.08 19.69 -14.26
N LYS A 481 30.88 20.75 -14.11
CA LYS A 481 32.34 20.65 -14.06
C LYS A 481 32.75 19.90 -12.80
N GLU A 482 32.18 20.28 -11.66
CA GLU A 482 32.53 19.67 -10.39
C GLU A 482 32.05 18.21 -10.29
N ALA A 483 30.84 17.93 -10.78
CA ALA A 483 30.34 16.55 -10.88
C ALA A 483 31.22 15.66 -11.77
N LYS A 484 31.74 16.20 -12.90
CA LYS A 484 32.70 15.50 -13.77
C LYS A 484 34.05 15.27 -13.09
N ASN A 485 34.55 16.23 -12.31
CA ASN A 485 35.80 16.07 -11.55
C ASN A 485 35.68 14.89 -10.56
N ILE A 486 34.56 14.82 -9.83
CA ILE A 486 34.29 13.71 -8.91
C ILE A 486 34.18 12.38 -9.65
N LEU A 487 33.54 12.36 -10.83
CA LEU A 487 33.46 11.15 -11.67
C LEU A 487 34.86 10.65 -12.06
N VAL A 488 35.73 11.55 -12.51
CA VAL A 488 37.11 11.21 -12.89
C VAL A 488 37.88 10.64 -11.71
N GLN A 489 37.76 11.23 -10.51
CA GLN A 489 38.39 10.70 -9.29
C GLN A 489 37.92 9.26 -8.99
N LEU A 490 36.60 9.01 -9.08
CA LEU A 490 36.03 7.68 -8.82
C LEU A 490 36.49 6.63 -9.85
N VAL A 491 36.44 6.95 -11.14
CA VAL A 491 36.88 6.03 -12.22
C VAL A 491 38.38 5.76 -12.13
N THR A 492 39.17 6.74 -11.67
CA THR A 492 40.62 6.57 -11.48
C THR A 492 40.94 5.61 -10.33
N VAL A 493 40.25 5.74 -9.19
CA VAL A 493 40.55 4.94 -7.99
C VAL A 493 39.94 3.53 -8.01
N PHE A 494 38.86 3.37 -8.79
CA PHE A 494 38.21 2.10 -9.08
C PHE A 494 38.37 1.76 -10.58
N PRO A 495 39.53 1.23 -10.99
CA PRO A 495 39.72 0.83 -12.39
C PRO A 495 38.77 -0.31 -12.76
N GLY A 496 38.32 -0.34 -14.02
CA GLY A 496 37.42 -1.37 -14.53
C GLY A 496 35.93 -1.14 -14.24
N LEU A 497 35.55 0.04 -13.75
CA LEU A 497 34.14 0.40 -13.65
C LEU A 497 33.48 0.44 -15.04
N ILE A 498 32.23 -0.02 -15.10
CA ILE A 498 31.38 0.02 -16.30
C ILE A 498 30.06 0.73 -16.01
N ASN A 499 29.41 1.23 -17.04
CA ASN A 499 28.07 1.80 -16.92
C ASN A 499 27.03 0.71 -16.58
N SER A 500 26.19 0.98 -15.58
CA SER A 500 25.01 0.14 -15.32
C SER A 500 23.99 0.23 -16.45
N LYS A 501 23.11 -0.77 -16.54
CA LYS A 501 21.93 -0.76 -17.43
C LYS A 501 20.82 0.17 -16.93
N ASP A 502 20.95 0.69 -15.71
CA ASP A 502 20.04 1.64 -15.08
C ASP A 502 20.28 3.01 -15.71
N THR A 503 19.56 3.34 -16.79
CA THR A 503 19.83 4.53 -17.60
C THR A 503 18.60 5.42 -17.78
N LEU A 504 18.82 6.73 -17.89
CA LEU A 504 17.79 7.71 -18.27
C LEU A 504 18.32 8.67 -19.32
N LYS A 505 17.40 9.36 -19.99
CA LYS A 505 17.75 10.53 -20.81
C LYS A 505 18.30 11.62 -19.91
N TYR A 506 19.51 12.10 -20.19
CA TYR A 506 20.20 13.11 -19.39
C TYR A 506 19.38 14.39 -19.20
N GLN A 507 18.69 14.84 -20.25
CA GLN A 507 17.83 16.03 -20.22
C GLN A 507 16.60 15.87 -19.29
N ARG A 508 16.18 14.65 -18.97
CA ARG A 508 15.03 14.41 -18.06
C ARG A 508 15.39 14.57 -16.59
N LEU A 509 16.68 14.57 -16.23
CA LEU A 509 17.09 14.51 -14.82
C LEU A 509 16.69 15.76 -14.04
N GLU A 510 16.83 16.94 -14.65
CA GLU A 510 16.52 18.22 -13.99
C GLU A 510 15.04 18.34 -13.59
N ASN A 511 14.13 17.84 -14.43
CA ASN A 511 12.69 17.85 -14.17
C ASN A 511 12.17 16.42 -14.07
N TYR A 512 12.92 15.54 -13.39
CA TYR A 512 12.55 14.14 -13.33
C TYR A 512 11.22 13.97 -12.61
N GLN A 513 10.32 13.26 -13.27
CA GLN A 513 9.09 12.74 -12.71
C GLN A 513 8.99 11.28 -13.16
N PHE A 514 8.67 10.38 -12.24
CA PHE A 514 8.53 8.97 -12.56
C PHE A 514 7.36 8.75 -13.53
N MET A 515 6.18 9.23 -13.16
CA MET A 515 4.93 9.18 -13.94
C MET A 515 4.16 10.49 -13.77
N ILE A 516 3.30 10.82 -14.72
CA ILE A 516 2.42 12.01 -14.63
C ILE A 516 1.60 11.92 -13.33
N GLY A 517 1.56 13.02 -12.58
CA GLY A 517 0.86 13.12 -11.29
C GLY A 517 1.65 12.56 -10.10
N MET A 518 2.89 12.09 -10.30
CA MET A 518 3.79 11.74 -9.20
C MET A 518 4.69 12.91 -8.77
N PRO A 519 5.29 12.83 -7.57
CA PRO A 519 6.08 13.93 -7.01
C PRO A 519 7.33 14.26 -7.85
N TYR A 520 7.71 15.53 -7.86
CA TYR A 520 9.01 16.04 -8.29
C TYR A 520 9.99 16.11 -7.12
N TYR A 521 11.22 16.56 -7.37
CA TYR A 521 12.23 16.78 -6.32
C TYR A 521 11.74 17.78 -5.26
N GLU A 522 11.03 18.82 -5.71
CA GLU A 522 10.53 19.94 -4.92
C GLU A 522 9.34 19.58 -4.03
N ASP A 523 8.65 18.47 -4.33
CA ASP A 523 7.50 17.96 -3.57
C ASP A 523 7.94 17.18 -2.32
N MET A 524 8.93 17.73 -1.60
CA MET A 524 9.47 17.14 -0.38
C MET A 524 8.42 17.08 0.73
N ILE A 525 8.47 16.01 1.53
CA ILE A 525 7.59 15.84 2.68
C ILE A 525 8.31 16.29 3.95
N GLU A 526 7.66 17.18 4.72
CA GLU A 526 8.08 17.52 6.07
C GLU A 526 7.68 16.39 7.03
N VAL A 527 8.66 15.78 7.70
CA VAL A 527 8.43 14.68 8.66
C VAL A 527 8.52 15.14 10.12
N ALA A 528 9.13 16.30 10.36
CA ALA A 528 9.14 16.97 11.65
C ALA A 528 9.51 18.45 11.49
N SER A 529 9.08 19.27 12.44
CA SER A 529 9.50 20.67 12.58
C SER A 529 9.75 21.04 14.04
N GLY A 530 10.62 22.03 14.24
CA GLY A 530 10.99 22.57 15.54
C GLY A 530 12.48 22.93 15.64
N ASP A 531 12.84 23.65 16.69
CA ASP A 531 14.21 24.16 16.86
C ASP A 531 15.18 23.11 17.43
N ASN A 532 14.66 22.05 18.05
CA ASN A 532 15.44 21.02 18.75
C ASN A 532 15.53 19.68 18.01
N LEU A 533 15.34 19.66 16.68
CA LEU A 533 15.35 18.40 15.90
C LEU A 533 16.67 17.63 16.03
N LEU A 534 17.81 18.31 15.99
CA LEU A 534 19.13 17.68 16.16
C LEU A 534 19.34 17.10 17.56
N GLU A 535 18.75 17.73 18.57
CA GLU A 535 18.82 17.23 19.95
C GLU A 535 17.98 15.96 20.12
N LYS A 536 16.76 15.92 19.55
CA LYS A 536 15.87 14.77 19.60
C LYS A 536 16.50 13.49 19.04
N ILE A 537 17.38 13.62 18.05
CA ILE A 537 17.97 12.47 17.35
C ILE A 537 19.34 12.05 17.87
N LYS A 538 19.95 12.81 18.79
CA LYS A 538 21.37 12.66 19.18
C LYS A 538 21.76 11.26 19.65
N ASN A 539 20.82 10.51 20.22
CA ASN A 539 21.03 9.13 20.71
C ASN A 539 20.09 8.12 20.05
N ASN A 540 19.42 8.49 18.96
CA ASN A 540 18.47 7.60 18.31
C ASN A 540 19.23 6.54 17.51
N LYS A 541 19.10 5.27 17.92
CA LYS A 541 19.78 4.12 17.28
C LYS A 541 19.40 3.92 15.82
N ARG A 542 18.29 4.51 15.36
CA ARG A 542 17.90 4.49 13.95
C ARG A 542 18.73 5.45 13.11
N VAL A 543 19.41 6.45 13.69
CA VAL A 543 20.28 7.38 12.96
C VAL A 543 21.67 6.77 12.79
N ILE A 544 22.03 6.49 11.55
CA ILE A 544 23.29 5.85 11.15
C ILE A 544 24.41 6.87 10.95
N PHE A 545 24.07 8.06 10.46
CA PHE A 545 25.03 9.14 10.31
C PHE A 545 24.38 10.51 10.39
N THR A 546 25.21 11.50 10.69
CA THR A 546 24.88 12.93 10.69
C THR A 546 26.00 13.67 9.96
N GLN A 547 25.65 14.49 8.97
CA GLN A 547 26.57 15.25 8.13
C GLN A 547 26.10 16.70 8.03
N THR A 548 26.81 17.60 8.70
CA THR A 548 26.53 19.05 8.64
C THR A 548 27.17 19.69 7.40
N LEU A 549 26.41 20.55 6.73
CA LEU A 549 26.78 21.28 5.51
C LEU A 549 27.26 22.69 5.84
N LYS A 550 27.89 23.38 4.87
CA LYS A 550 28.44 24.72 5.09
C LYS A 550 27.37 25.79 5.33
N ASN A 551 26.15 25.58 4.82
CA ASN A 551 25.01 26.46 5.08
C ASN A 551 24.31 26.20 6.43
N GLY A 552 24.83 25.29 7.25
CA GLY A 552 24.26 24.90 8.55
C GLY A 552 23.15 23.83 8.47
N ALA A 553 22.68 23.47 7.27
CA ALA A 553 21.79 22.32 7.11
C ALA A 553 22.52 21.02 7.48
N THR A 554 21.77 19.98 7.84
CA THR A 554 22.34 18.69 8.24
C THR A 554 21.63 17.55 7.54
N LEU A 555 22.37 16.74 6.80
CA LEU A 555 21.88 15.49 6.22
C LEU A 555 22.08 14.35 7.23
N ILE A 556 21.03 13.61 7.52
CA ILE A 556 21.11 12.38 8.32
C ILE A 556 20.71 11.17 7.48
N GLY A 557 21.23 10.00 7.82
CA GLY A 557 20.79 8.73 7.26
C GLY A 557 20.12 7.88 8.32
N ILE A 558 18.90 7.40 8.07
CA ILE A 558 18.16 6.56 9.01
C ILE A 558 18.02 5.12 8.53
N THR A 559 18.00 4.19 9.49
CA THR A 559 17.63 2.80 9.26
C THR A 559 16.11 2.69 9.31
N LEU A 560 15.52 2.24 8.20
CA LEU A 560 14.11 1.91 8.13
C LEU A 560 13.82 0.61 8.92
N GLY A 561 12.55 0.42 9.30
CA GLY A 561 12.04 -0.80 9.91
C GLY A 561 12.36 -2.04 9.06
N LYS A 562 12.49 -3.20 9.72
CA LYS A 562 12.88 -4.47 9.09
C LYS A 562 12.05 -4.77 7.83
N ARG A 563 10.72 -4.71 7.98
CA ARG A 563 9.77 -4.88 6.87
C ARG A 563 9.95 -3.84 5.78
N THR A 564 10.01 -2.57 6.16
CA THR A 564 10.13 -1.45 5.22
C THR A 564 11.36 -1.64 4.34
N ARG A 565 12.57 -1.80 4.90
CA ARG A 565 13.81 -1.93 4.10
C ARG A 565 13.90 -3.15 3.19
N ASN A 566 13.06 -4.17 3.40
CA ASN A 566 13.06 -5.39 2.59
C ASN A 566 12.49 -5.17 1.17
N PHE A 567 11.91 -4.01 0.85
CA PHE A 567 11.41 -3.71 -0.51
C PHE A 567 12.49 -3.88 -1.59
N THR A 568 13.77 -3.68 -1.26
CA THR A 568 14.92 -3.89 -2.16
C THR A 568 15.02 -5.33 -2.67
N LYS A 569 14.46 -6.32 -1.96
CA LYS A 569 14.36 -7.71 -2.45
C LYS A 569 13.29 -7.88 -3.54
N ARG A 570 12.27 -7.01 -3.55
CA ARG A 570 11.10 -7.09 -4.45
C ARG A 570 11.37 -6.41 -5.79
N ILE A 571 12.08 -5.28 -5.77
CA ILE A 571 12.35 -4.46 -6.97
C ILE A 571 13.81 -4.50 -7.45
N GLY A 572 14.66 -5.31 -6.78
CA GLY A 572 16.04 -5.58 -7.18
C GLY A 572 17.09 -5.11 -6.18
N ARG A 573 18.04 -5.99 -5.85
CA ARG A 573 19.09 -5.70 -4.84
C ARG A 573 20.16 -4.71 -5.28
N ASN A 574 20.30 -4.51 -6.59
CA ASN A 574 21.42 -3.78 -7.20
C ASN A 574 21.54 -2.31 -6.77
N ASN A 575 20.45 -1.68 -6.35
CA ASN A 575 20.40 -0.26 -5.99
C ASN A 575 20.06 -0.04 -4.50
N ALA A 576 20.23 -1.08 -3.68
CA ALA A 576 19.92 -1.04 -2.25
C ALA A 576 20.73 -0.01 -1.45
N ALA A 577 21.85 0.50 -2.00
CA ALA A 577 22.63 1.56 -1.39
C ALA A 577 21.85 2.88 -1.22
N MET A 578 20.67 3.06 -1.80
CA MET A 578 19.76 4.15 -1.42
C MET A 578 19.44 4.18 0.09
N LEU A 579 19.65 3.06 0.80
CA LEU A 579 19.63 2.98 2.26
C LEU A 579 21.04 3.15 2.86
N PRO A 580 21.20 3.74 4.06
CA PRO A 580 20.16 4.28 4.95
C PRO A 580 19.42 5.48 4.33
N TYR A 581 18.14 5.64 4.65
CA TYR A 581 17.25 6.60 3.99
C TYR A 581 17.62 8.04 4.39
N PRO A 582 17.79 8.97 3.44
CA PRO A 582 18.24 10.32 3.77
C PRO A 582 17.12 11.22 4.29
N VAL A 583 17.41 12.01 5.32
CA VAL A 583 16.54 13.09 5.83
C VAL A 583 17.37 14.37 5.93
N LEU A 584 16.88 15.47 5.35
CA LEU A 584 17.52 16.77 5.38
C LEU A 584 16.91 17.64 6.48
N ILE A 585 17.72 18.09 7.43
CA ILE A 585 17.33 19.06 8.45
C ILE A 585 17.83 20.44 8.02
N GLU A 586 16.92 21.32 7.66
CA GLU A 586 17.22 22.68 7.21
C GLU A 586 16.15 23.65 7.73
N LYS A 587 16.58 24.80 8.26
CA LYS A 587 15.68 25.90 8.73
C LYS A 587 14.56 25.40 9.68
N GLY A 588 14.91 24.57 10.66
CA GLY A 588 13.97 24.05 11.66
C GLY A 588 12.98 23.00 11.13
N LYS A 589 13.22 22.45 9.93
CA LYS A 589 12.38 21.41 9.31
C LYS A 589 13.22 20.20 8.95
N ALA A 590 12.73 19.02 9.29
CA ALA A 590 13.22 17.75 8.75
C ALA A 590 12.37 17.40 7.53
N LYS A 591 13.01 17.32 6.36
CA LYS A 591 12.38 16.98 5.07
C LYS A 591 12.95 15.68 4.53
N ILE A 592 12.11 14.95 3.81
CA ILE A 592 12.53 13.85 2.95
C ILE A 592 12.12 14.14 1.51
N LEU A 593 12.91 13.67 0.55
CA LEU A 593 12.39 13.46 -0.79
C LEU A 593 11.20 12.50 -0.69
N ASP A 594 10.09 12.81 -1.36
CA ASP A 594 8.91 11.92 -1.36
C ASP A 594 9.39 10.50 -1.72
N PRO A 595 9.08 9.48 -0.91
CA PRO A 595 9.57 8.13 -1.17
C PRO A 595 9.22 7.58 -2.55
N LYS A 596 8.12 8.01 -3.16
CA LYS A 596 7.77 7.65 -4.54
C LYS A 596 8.80 8.20 -5.53
N TYR A 597 9.18 9.48 -5.38
CA TYR A 597 10.22 10.11 -6.19
C TYR A 597 11.58 9.45 -5.92
N TYR A 598 11.99 9.32 -4.65
CA TYR A 598 13.32 8.85 -4.30
C TYR A 598 13.55 7.41 -4.76
N ILE A 599 12.61 6.49 -4.52
CA ILE A 599 12.73 5.11 -4.97
C ILE A 599 12.83 5.06 -6.50
N ALA A 600 11.94 5.74 -7.22
CA ALA A 600 11.94 5.70 -8.69
C ALA A 600 13.19 6.35 -9.29
N TYR A 601 13.72 7.43 -8.67
CA TYR A 601 14.94 8.08 -9.13
C TYR A 601 16.18 7.19 -8.92
N MET A 602 16.21 6.45 -7.80
CA MET A 602 17.28 5.51 -7.47
C MET A 602 17.15 4.18 -8.24
N TYR A 603 15.98 3.87 -8.81
CA TYR A 603 15.72 2.73 -9.70
C TYR A 603 15.14 3.24 -11.04
N PRO A 604 15.95 3.80 -11.94
CA PRO A 604 15.43 4.43 -13.16
C PRO A 604 14.72 3.48 -14.13
N ASN A 605 14.99 2.18 -14.05
CA ASN A 605 14.33 1.14 -14.83
C ASN A 605 13.09 0.55 -14.13
N LEU A 606 12.70 1.08 -12.97
CA LEU A 606 11.54 0.60 -12.21
C LEU A 606 10.28 0.73 -13.06
N SER A 607 9.63 -0.38 -13.34
CA SER A 607 8.34 -0.38 -14.03
C SER A 607 7.21 0.01 -13.08
N MET A 608 6.07 0.43 -13.65
CA MET A 608 4.87 0.66 -12.83
C MET A 608 4.41 -0.63 -12.13
N SER A 609 4.53 -1.79 -12.77
CA SER A 609 4.26 -3.08 -12.16
C SER A 609 5.13 -3.33 -10.93
N GLU A 610 6.44 -3.08 -11.03
CA GLU A 610 7.36 -3.23 -9.91
C GLU A 610 7.10 -2.21 -8.79
N PHE A 611 6.77 -0.97 -9.15
CA PHE A 611 6.36 0.04 -8.18
C PHE A 611 5.09 -0.39 -7.42
N MET A 612 4.11 -0.96 -8.13
CA MET A 612 2.90 -1.47 -7.49
C MET A 612 3.15 -2.64 -6.54
N MET A 613 4.20 -3.45 -6.75
CA MET A 613 4.61 -4.51 -5.81
C MET A 613 5.08 -3.95 -4.46
N ILE A 614 5.41 -2.66 -4.41
CA ILE A 614 5.87 -1.96 -3.22
C ILE A 614 4.97 -0.76 -2.90
N ALA A 615 3.70 -0.75 -3.33
CA ALA A 615 2.80 0.39 -3.21
C ALA A 615 2.62 0.92 -1.77
N THR A 616 2.75 0.03 -0.77
CA THR A 616 2.66 0.38 0.65
C THR A 616 3.96 0.96 1.21
N ILE A 617 5.11 0.67 0.60
CA ILE A 617 6.43 1.01 1.10
C ILE A 617 6.65 2.53 1.23
N PRO A 618 6.22 3.38 0.28
CA PRO A 618 6.30 4.83 0.46
C PRO A 618 5.66 5.35 1.75
N GLY A 619 4.48 4.83 2.12
CA GLY A 619 3.80 5.21 3.36
C GLY A 619 4.53 4.72 4.61
N GLU A 620 5.09 3.51 4.56
CA GLU A 620 5.87 2.96 5.68
C GLU A 620 7.22 3.69 5.87
N ILE A 621 7.88 4.12 4.78
CA ILE A 621 9.07 4.98 4.86
C ILE A 621 8.74 6.29 5.56
N LEU A 622 7.62 6.92 5.21
CA LEU A 622 7.18 8.17 5.85
C LEU A 622 7.01 7.96 7.36
N LYS A 623 6.30 6.91 7.78
CA LYS A 623 6.11 6.58 9.20
C LYS A 623 7.44 6.32 9.91
N ASP A 624 8.35 5.56 9.30
CA ASP A 624 9.67 5.29 9.87
C ASP A 624 10.48 6.58 10.07
N CYS A 625 10.42 7.51 9.11
CA CYS A 625 11.07 8.82 9.21
C CYS A 625 10.46 9.69 10.33
N GLU A 626 9.13 9.76 10.41
CA GLU A 626 8.43 10.51 11.48
C GLU A 626 8.76 9.97 12.87
N LYS A 627 8.81 8.63 13.02
CA LYS A 627 9.13 7.96 14.30
C LYS A 627 10.48 8.37 14.87
N VAL A 628 11.47 8.70 14.03
CA VAL A 628 12.81 9.13 14.49
C VAL A 628 12.77 10.42 15.32
N PHE A 629 11.75 11.27 15.12
CA PHE A 629 11.61 12.56 15.79
C PHE A 629 10.55 12.58 16.90
N LYS A 630 9.87 11.45 17.16
CA LYS A 630 8.98 11.28 18.31
C LYS A 630 9.81 10.96 19.57
N LYS A 631 9.37 11.41 20.74
CA LYS A 631 10.00 11.00 22.01
C LYS A 631 9.74 9.50 22.21
N GLU A 632 10.79 8.75 22.50
CA GLU A 632 10.66 7.40 23.07
C GLU A 632 10.06 7.47 24.48
#